data_AF-A0A8B9HUS0-F1
#
_entry.id   AF-A0A8B9HUS0-F1
#
_cell.length_a   1.000
_cell.length_b   1.000
_cell.length_c   1.000
_cell.angle_alpha   90.00
_cell.angle_beta   90.00
_cell.angle_gamma   90.00
#
_symmetry.space_group_name_H-M   'P 1'
#
loop_
_entity.id
_entity.type
_entity.pdbx_description
1 polymer ?
#
loop_
_entity_poly.entity_id
_entity_poly.type
_entity_poly.pdbx_seq_one_letter_code
_entity_poly.pdbx_strand_id
1 'polypeptide(L)'
;MSHWRLRQLTGGSWGLGGRSRKFEVFFRGQPAFCRGCLKYGHQAEGCKDLECKNCLGKGHLAKNCQNPCRCRSCGGEGHLAHSCPSRAPSYATVGKR
;
A
#
# COMPACT_ATOMS: atom_id res chain seq x y z
N MET A 1 -49.11 -27.54 2.79
CA MET A 1 -47.74 -27.67 2.24
C MET A 1 -47.39 -26.33 1.60
N SER A 2 -46.84 -25.42 2.40
CA SER A 2 -46.63 -24.02 1.99
C SER A 2 -45.46 -23.94 1.01
N HIS A 3 -45.72 -23.50 -0.21
CA HIS A 3 -44.73 -23.28 -1.26
C HIS A 3 -43.96 -21.98 -0.97
N TRP A 4 -42.66 -22.09 -0.72
CA TRP A 4 -41.76 -20.95 -0.55
C TRP A 4 -41.23 -20.53 -1.93
N ARG A 5 -41.77 -19.45 -2.49
CA ARG A 5 -41.24 -18.83 -3.72
C ARG A 5 -39.87 -18.20 -3.42
N LEU A 6 -38.81 -18.74 -4.00
CA LEU A 6 -37.53 -18.04 -4.11
C LEU A 6 -37.66 -16.94 -5.18
N ARG A 7 -37.63 -15.69 -4.75
CA ARG A 7 -37.45 -14.53 -5.62
C ARG A 7 -35.96 -14.36 -5.90
N GLN A 8 -35.57 -14.63 -7.14
CA GLN A 8 -34.22 -14.40 -7.65
C GLN A 8 -33.96 -12.89 -7.75
N LEU A 9 -32.89 -12.40 -7.13
CA LEU A 9 -32.39 -11.05 -7.34
C LEU A 9 -31.08 -11.13 -8.13
N THR A 10 -31.21 -10.81 -9.41
CA THR A 10 -30.28 -10.04 -10.27
C THR A 10 -28.79 -10.19 -10.02
N GLY A 11 -28.11 -10.74 -11.04
CA GLY A 11 -26.66 -10.83 -11.12
C GLY A 11 -25.96 -9.48 -10.99
N GLY A 12 -25.02 -9.41 -10.05
CA GLY A 12 -23.96 -8.42 -10.01
C GLY A 12 -22.71 -9.01 -10.63
N SER A 13 -22.21 -8.36 -11.68
CA SER A 13 -20.96 -8.63 -12.36
C SER A 13 -19.79 -8.67 -11.36
N TRP A 14 -19.13 -9.82 -11.22
CA TRP A 14 -17.93 -9.99 -10.40
C TRP A 14 -16.73 -9.34 -11.12
N GLY A 15 -16.53 -8.05 -10.90
CA GLY A 15 -15.27 -7.37 -11.24
C GLY A 15 -14.17 -7.84 -10.29
N LEU A 16 -13.45 -8.91 -10.66
CA LEU A 16 -12.26 -9.39 -9.97
C LEU A 16 -11.10 -8.40 -10.20
N GLY A 17 -11.07 -7.34 -9.40
CA GLY A 17 -10.06 -6.29 -9.47
C GLY A 17 -9.40 -5.98 -8.13
N GLY A 18 -9.03 -6.98 -7.33
CA GLY A 18 -8.41 -6.79 -6.01
C GLY A 18 -7.07 -7.48 -5.88
N ARG A 19 -5.96 -6.73 -5.95
CA ARG A 19 -4.61 -7.21 -5.61
C ARG A 19 -4.52 -7.42 -4.09
N SER A 20 -5.00 -8.57 -3.62
CA SER A 20 -5.03 -8.94 -2.20
C SER A 20 -3.66 -9.42 -1.72
N ARG A 21 -3.03 -8.69 -0.79
CA ARG A 21 -2.01 -9.22 0.12
C ARG A 21 -1.88 -8.35 1.37
N LYS A 22 -2.78 -8.54 2.34
CA LYS A 22 -2.51 -8.53 3.80
C LYS A 22 -3.77 -9.06 4.51
N PHE A 23 -3.56 -9.96 5.45
CA PHE A 23 -4.58 -10.56 6.30
C PHE A 23 -5.14 -9.46 7.22
N GLU A 24 -6.32 -8.94 6.92
CA GLU A 24 -6.99 -7.89 7.71
C GLU A 24 -8.38 -8.44 8.09
N VAL A 25 -8.59 -8.73 9.37
CA VAL A 25 -9.89 -9.11 9.92
C VAL A 25 -10.82 -7.89 9.79
N PHE A 26 -11.73 -7.91 8.81
CA PHE A 26 -12.64 -6.80 8.53
C PHE A 26 -13.78 -6.76 9.55
N PHE A 27 -13.58 -6.02 10.65
CA PHE A 27 -14.70 -5.48 11.41
C PHE A 27 -15.37 -4.37 10.60
N ARG A 28 -16.72 -4.31 10.54
CA ARG A 28 -17.43 -3.22 9.85
C ARG A 28 -17.06 -1.89 10.52
N GLY A 29 -16.57 -0.92 9.74
CA GLY A 29 -16.19 0.41 10.23
C GLY A 29 -14.68 0.68 10.34
N GLN A 30 -13.81 -0.23 9.86
CA GLN A 30 -12.37 0.04 9.74
C GLN A 30 -12.13 1.30 8.86
N PRO A 31 -11.47 2.34 9.38
CA PRO A 31 -11.23 3.57 8.62
C PRO A 31 -10.25 3.32 7.46
N ALA A 32 -10.49 3.96 6.31
CA ALA A 32 -9.61 3.84 5.17
C ALA A 32 -8.18 4.27 5.53
N PHE A 33 -7.18 3.43 5.22
CA PHE A 33 -5.76 3.73 5.46
C PHE A 33 -5.06 4.15 4.17
N CYS A 34 -4.49 5.36 4.15
CA CYS A 34 -3.76 5.87 3.01
C CYS A 34 -2.30 5.39 3.03
N ARG A 35 -1.90 4.55 2.07
CA ARG A 35 -0.50 4.09 1.95
C ARG A 35 0.47 5.16 1.43
N GLY A 36 -0.05 6.32 1.01
CA GLY A 36 0.72 7.47 0.52
C GLY A 36 1.27 8.30 1.67
N CYS A 37 0.38 8.82 2.53
CA CYS A 37 0.75 9.66 3.68
C CYS A 37 0.73 8.91 5.03
N LEU A 38 0.36 7.63 5.04
CA LEU A 38 0.25 6.77 6.24
C LEU A 38 -0.79 7.25 7.26
N LYS A 39 -1.79 8.05 6.84
CA LYS A 39 -2.90 8.53 7.66
C LYS A 39 -4.19 7.76 7.37
N TYR A 40 -5.10 7.74 8.34
CA TYR A 40 -6.45 7.21 8.18
C TYR A 40 -7.42 8.27 7.60
N GLY A 41 -8.60 7.82 7.16
CA GLY A 41 -9.70 8.67 6.70
C GLY A 41 -9.78 8.87 5.18
N HIS A 42 -8.80 8.40 4.41
CA HIS A 42 -8.82 8.46 2.94
C HIS A 42 -7.95 7.37 2.30
N GLN A 43 -8.14 7.14 1.01
CA GLN A 43 -7.31 6.27 0.18
C GLN A 43 -6.22 7.08 -0.54
N ALA A 44 -5.23 6.39 -1.11
CA ALA A 44 -4.10 7.02 -1.79
C ALA A 44 -4.49 7.93 -2.97
N GLU A 45 -5.65 7.69 -3.60
CA GLU A 45 -6.13 8.46 -4.74
C GLU A 45 -6.59 9.88 -4.37
N GLY A 46 -7.12 10.07 -3.16
CA GLY A 46 -7.55 11.38 -2.64
C GLY A 46 -6.54 12.04 -1.70
N CYS A 47 -5.29 11.59 -1.70
CA CYS A 47 -4.29 12.03 -0.72
C CYS A 47 -3.64 13.36 -1.13
N LYS A 48 -3.88 14.41 -0.34
CA LYS A 48 -3.23 15.73 -0.52
C LYS A 48 -1.74 15.72 -0.13
N ASP A 49 -1.37 14.89 0.85
CA ASP A 49 -0.01 14.74 1.37
C ASP A 49 0.73 13.56 0.70
N LEU A 50 0.51 13.34 -0.60
CA LEU A 50 1.13 12.21 -1.28
C LEU A 50 2.64 12.39 -1.37
N GLU A 51 3.39 11.56 -0.66
CA GLU A 51 4.86 11.52 -0.70
C GLU A 51 5.36 10.37 -1.60
N CYS A 52 6.31 10.70 -2.47
CA CYS A 52 6.96 9.76 -3.34
C CYS A 52 7.98 8.93 -2.56
N LYS A 53 7.77 7.62 -2.51
CA LYS A 53 8.67 6.69 -1.79
C LYS A 53 10.04 6.50 -2.46
N ASN A 54 10.21 7.01 -3.68
CA ASN A 54 11.47 6.95 -4.43
C ASN A 54 12.37 8.15 -4.11
N CYS A 55 11.90 9.36 -4.37
CA CYS A 55 12.69 10.59 -4.24
C CYS A 55 12.32 11.47 -3.04
N LEU A 56 11.30 11.08 -2.27
CA LEU A 56 10.74 11.85 -1.13
C LEU A 56 10.12 13.20 -1.52
N GLY A 57 9.91 13.45 -2.81
CA GLY A 57 9.14 14.58 -3.32
C GLY A 57 7.63 14.39 -3.10
N LYS A 58 6.87 15.48 -3.16
CA LYS A 58 5.41 15.46 -3.00
C LYS A 58 4.69 15.40 -4.35
N GLY A 59 3.40 15.04 -4.33
CA GLY A 59 2.48 15.16 -5.47
C GLY A 59 2.55 14.06 -6.51
N HIS A 60 3.36 13.02 -6.31
CA HIS A 60 3.44 11.89 -7.25
C HIS A 60 3.74 10.56 -6.56
N LEU A 61 3.39 9.47 -7.22
CA LEU A 61 3.73 8.12 -6.80
C LEU A 61 5.11 7.71 -7.33
N ALA A 62 5.77 6.78 -6.64
CA ALA A 62 7.06 6.23 -7.06
C ALA A 62 7.04 5.67 -8.50
N LYS A 63 5.90 5.17 -8.98
CA LYS A 63 5.71 4.69 -10.36
C LYS A 63 5.87 5.77 -11.44
N ASN A 64 5.62 7.03 -11.10
CA ASN A 64 5.71 8.18 -12.01
C ASN A 64 6.91 9.06 -11.67
N CYS A 65 7.84 8.57 -10.84
CA CYS A 65 8.98 9.35 -10.37
C CYS A 65 10.11 9.32 -11.41
N GLN A 66 10.58 10.50 -11.83
CA GLN A 66 11.72 10.66 -12.74
C GLN A 66 13.03 10.97 -11.99
N ASN A 67 12.95 11.26 -10.70
CA ASN A 67 14.10 11.60 -9.87
C ASN A 67 14.86 10.34 -9.41
N PRO A 68 16.16 10.46 -9.12
CA PRO A 68 16.94 9.37 -8.54
C PRO A 68 16.34 8.87 -7.22
N CYS A 69 16.58 7.60 -6.92
CA CYS A 69 16.15 7.02 -5.66
C CYS A 69 16.96 7.61 -4.52
N ARG A 70 16.26 8.03 -3.46
CA ARG A 70 16.84 8.61 -2.26
C ARG A 70 16.57 7.72 -1.07
N CYS A 71 17.62 7.45 -0.31
CA CYS A 71 17.55 6.64 0.88
C CYS A 71 16.85 7.38 2.02
N ARG A 72 15.81 6.77 2.59
CA ARG A 72 15.12 7.32 3.78
C ARG A 72 15.92 7.24 5.07
N SER A 73 16.96 6.43 5.12
CA SER A 73 17.77 6.24 6.33
C SER A 73 18.96 7.18 6.39
N CYS A 74 19.66 7.40 5.28
CA CYS A 74 20.87 8.24 5.25
C CYS A 74 20.75 9.48 4.36
N GLY A 75 19.65 9.63 3.59
CA GLY A 75 19.45 10.76 2.69
C GLY A 75 20.29 10.74 1.40
N GLY A 76 21.18 9.75 1.23
CA GLY A 76 21.98 9.57 0.03
C GLY A 76 21.18 9.08 -1.17
N GLU A 77 21.71 9.26 -2.37
CA GLU A 77 21.08 8.86 -3.63
C GLU A 77 21.61 7.51 -4.14
N GLY A 78 20.89 6.88 -5.06
CA GLY A 78 21.31 5.65 -5.74
C GLY A 78 20.99 4.35 -4.99
N HIS A 79 20.34 4.41 -3.81
CA HIS A 79 19.90 3.22 -3.10
C HIS A 79 18.64 3.46 -2.25
N LEU A 80 17.89 2.38 -1.99
CA LEU A 80 16.76 2.39 -1.06
C LEU A 80 17.23 2.04 0.37
N ALA A 81 16.40 2.36 1.36
CA ALA A 81 16.72 2.10 2.78
C ALA A 81 17.09 0.64 3.09
N HIS A 82 16.59 -0.34 2.33
CA HIS A 82 16.95 -1.75 2.52
C HIS A 82 18.40 -2.06 2.10
N SER A 83 18.90 -1.36 1.08
CA SER A 83 20.25 -1.51 0.54
C SER A 83 21.19 -0.40 1.04
N CYS A 84 20.82 0.29 2.12
CA CYS A 84 21.60 1.36 2.69
C CYS A 84 22.89 0.83 3.32
N PRO A 85 24.08 1.26 2.89
CA PRO A 85 25.35 0.77 3.42
C PRO A 85 25.54 1.15 4.89
N SER A 86 24.98 2.30 5.31
CA SER A 86 24.99 2.75 6.71
C SER A 86 23.96 2.03 7.59
N ARG A 87 23.14 1.13 7.04
CA ARG A 87 22.14 0.40 7.83
C ARG A 87 22.84 -0.77 8.52
N ALA A 88 22.79 -0.79 9.86
CA ALA A 88 23.23 -1.94 10.62
C ALA A 88 22.52 -3.21 10.10
N PRO A 89 23.23 -4.34 9.96
CA PRO A 89 22.62 -5.60 9.53
C PRO A 89 21.50 -5.96 10.51
N SER A 90 20.28 -5.98 10.02
CA SER A 90 19.16 -6.45 10.82
C SER A 90 19.28 -7.96 11.01
N TYR A 91 18.79 -8.49 12.13
CA TYR A 91 18.71 -9.94 12.36
C TYR A 91 18.07 -10.72 11.18
N ALA A 92 17.18 -10.07 10.41
CA ALA A 92 16.54 -10.61 9.21
C ALA A 92 17.50 -10.91 8.02
N THR A 93 18.72 -10.37 8.01
CA THR A 93 19.72 -10.59 6.95
C THR A 93 20.82 -11.56 7.36
N VAL A 94 20.90 -11.96 8.64
CA VAL A 94 21.95 -12.84 9.19
C VAL A 94 21.71 -14.32 8.86
N GLY A 95 20.47 -14.73 8.60
CA GLY A 95 20.08 -16.15 8.45
C GLY A 95 19.72 -16.62 7.05
N LYS A 96 20.16 -15.96 5.97
CA LYS A 96 19.97 -16.46 4.59
C LYS A 96 21.24 -17.16 4.11
N ARG A 97 21.41 -18.43 4.47
CA ARG A 97 22.36 -19.36 3.83
C ARG A 97 21.59 -20.58 3.36
#